data_AF-W1X071-F1
#
_entry.id   AF-W1X071-F1
#
_cell.length_a   1.000
_cell.length_b   1.000
_cell.length_c   1.000
_cell.angle_alpha   90.00
_cell.angle_beta   90.00
_cell.angle_gamma   90.00
#
_symmetry.space_group_name_H-M   'P 1'
#
loop_
_entity.id
_entity.type
_entity.pdbx_description
1 polymer ?
#
loop_
_entity_poly.entity_id
_entity_poly.type
_entity_poly.pdbx_seq_one_letter_code
_entity_poly.pdbx_strand_id
1 'polypeptide(L)' 'AFLLENGTSVADLSRFERGNHQPAGVYRVDLWRNDEFIGSQDIVFESTTVNTGDKSGGLMPCFNQALLERIG' A
#
# COMPACT_ATOMS: atom_id res chain seq x y z
N ALA A 1 17.98 -15.23 13.67
CA ALA A 1 16.62 -14.68 13.53
C ALA A 1 16.27 -14.61 12.06
N PHE A 2 15.01 -14.86 11.68
CA PHE A 2 14.56 -15.03 10.28
C PHE A 2 14.60 -13.73 9.45
N LEU A 3 14.56 -12.56 10.09
CA LEU A 3 14.56 -11.24 9.44
C LEU A 3 15.84 -10.47 9.83
N LEU A 4 16.98 -10.90 9.31
CA LEU A 4 18.23 -10.16 9.44
C LEU A 4 18.58 -9.57 8.07
N GLU A 5 18.17 -8.33 7.86
CA GLU A 5 18.75 -7.51 6.79
C GLU A 5 20.06 -6.92 7.34
N ASN A 6 21.14 -7.69 7.25
CA ASN A 6 22.51 -7.27 7.60
C ASN A 6 22.69 -6.66 9.01
N GLY A 7 22.20 -7.36 10.04
CA GLY A 7 22.82 -7.37 11.37
C GLY A 7 22.57 -6.18 12.31
N THR A 8 21.87 -5.12 11.91
CA THR A 8 21.60 -3.98 12.82
C THR A 8 20.20 -3.40 12.79
N SER A 9 19.36 -3.75 11.81
CA SER A 9 17.98 -3.28 11.76
C SER A 9 17.01 -4.41 12.09
N VAL A 10 16.34 -4.31 13.24
CA VAL A 10 15.20 -5.17 13.57
C VAL A 10 13.99 -4.59 12.86
N ALA A 11 13.45 -5.32 11.88
CA ALA A 11 12.21 -4.94 11.21
C ALA A 11 11.07 -4.82 12.25
N ASP A 12 10.30 -3.73 12.21
CA ASP A 12 9.14 -3.55 13.09
C ASP A 12 8.02 -4.52 12.66
N LEU A 13 7.85 -5.58 13.44
CA LEU A 13 6.82 -6.60 13.20
C LEU A 13 5.50 -6.32 13.90
N SER A 14 5.45 -5.27 14.74
CA SER A 14 4.26 -4.96 15.55
C SER A 14 3.03 -4.67 14.69
N ARG A 15 3.23 -4.37 13.40
CA ARG A 15 2.17 -4.13 12.42
C ARG A 15 1.54 -5.44 11.92
N PHE A 16 2.34 -6.50 11.74
CA PHE A 16 1.85 -7.81 11.31
C PHE A 16 1.12 -8.56 12.44
N GLU A 17 1.57 -8.37 13.69
CA GLU A 17 0.98 -9.02 14.87
C GLU A 17 -0.43 -8.50 15.21
N ARG A 18 -0.78 -7.29 14.76
CA ARG A 18 -2.08 -6.65 14.99
C ARG A 18 -3.14 -7.00 13.93
N GLY A 19 -2.87 -7.94 13.02
CA GLY A 19 -3.72 -8.29 11.87
C GLY A 19 -3.28 -7.60 10.58
N ASN A 20 -4.01 -7.83 9.47
CA ASN A 20 -3.75 -7.48 8.06
C ASN A 20 -3.22 -6.05 7.74
N HIS A 21 -2.07 -5.64 8.27
CA HIS A 21 -1.48 -4.32 8.02
C HIS A 21 -0.21 -4.48 7.19
N GLN A 22 -0.36 -4.36 5.88
CA GLN A 22 0.76 -4.15 4.98
C GLN A 22 1.48 -2.83 5.37
N PRO A 23 2.82 -2.74 5.24
CA PRO A 23 3.55 -1.49 5.45
C PRO A 23 3.20 -0.44 4.38
N ALA A 24 3.46 0.83 4.68
CA ALA A 24 3.51 1.85 3.63
C ALA A 24 4.66 1.51 2.68
N GLY A 25 4.48 1.79 1.39
CA GLY A 25 5.47 1.41 0.38
C GLY A 25 4.95 1.49 -1.04
N VAL A 26 5.80 1.09 -1.99
CA VAL A 26 5.46 0.99 -3.41
C VAL A 26 4.96 -0.41 -3.70
N TYR A 27 3.79 -0.51 -4.30
CA TYR A 27 3.17 -1.77 -4.66
C TYR A 27 2.80 -1.79 -6.15
N ARG A 28 3.15 -2.88 -6.84
CA ARG A 28 2.59 -3.19 -8.16
C ARG A 28 1.16 -3.67 -7.96
N VAL A 29 0.19 -2.90 -8.45
CA VAL A 29 -1.24 -3.17 -8.29
C VAL A 29 -1.97 -3.18 -9.63
N ASP A 30 -3.08 -3.90 -9.67
CA ASP A 30 -4.08 -3.78 -10.74
C ASP A 30 -5.03 -2.63 -10.41
N LEU A 31 -5.09 -1.62 -11.27
CA LEU A 31 -5.95 -0.47 -11.08
C LEU A 31 -7.28 -0.68 -11.80
N TRP A 32 -8.36 -0.57 -11.04
CA TRP A 32 -9.74 -0.67 -11.51
C TRP A 32 -10.48 0.64 -11.22
N ARG A 33 -11.28 1.11 -12.17
CA ARG A 33 -12.17 2.28 -12.00
C ARG A 33 -13.57 1.89 -12.46
N ASN A 34 -14.55 1.95 -11.57
CA ASN A 34 -15.96 1.62 -11.89
C ASN A 34 -16.09 0.27 -12.64
N ASP A 35 -15.46 -0.78 -12.11
CA ASP A 35 -15.42 -2.13 -12.68
C ASP A 35 -14.67 -2.27 -14.03
N GLU A 36 -14.05 -1.20 -14.52
CA GLU A 36 -13.17 -1.21 -15.69
C GLU A 36 -11.71 -1.41 -15.28
N PHE A 37 -11.04 -2.39 -15.87
CA PHE A 37 -9.60 -2.58 -15.70
C PHE A 37 -8.82 -1.54 -16.50
N ILE A 38 -8.00 -0.75 -15.81
CA ILE A 38 -7.18 0.30 -16.43
C ILE A 38 -5.77 -0.21 -16.76
N GLY A 39 -5.19 -1.05 -15.90
CA GLY A 39 -3.85 -1.58 -16.09
C GLY A 39 -3.13 -1.90 -14.78
N SER A 40 -1.95 -2.50 -14.89
CA SER A 40 -1.09 -2.83 -13.74
C SER A 40 0.10 -1.87 -13.64
N GLN A 41 0.30 -1.24 -12.49
CA GLN A 41 1.37 -0.26 -12.30
C GLN A 41 1.80 -0.13 -10.84
N ASP A 42 2.94 0.53 -10.63
CA ASP A 42 3.44 0.86 -9.30
C ASP A 42 2.68 2.07 -8.74
N ILE A 43 2.15 1.92 -7.52
CA ILE A 43 1.49 2.96 -6.74
C ILE A 43 2.14 3.06 -5.37
N VAL A 44 2.37 4.28 -4.91
CA VAL A 44 2.80 4.56 -3.54
C VAL A 44 1.58 4.49 -2.62
N PHE A 45 1.68 3.72 -1.55
CA PHE A 45 0.69 3.67 -0.47
C PHE A 45 1.28 4.24 0.82
N GLU A 46 0.53 5.13 1.45
CA GLU A 46 0.91 5.77 2.71
C GLU A 46 0.03 5.26 3.85
N SER A 47 0.58 5.26 5.06
CA SER A 47 -0.22 5.00 6.26
C SER A 47 -1.16 6.17 6.51
N THR A 48 -2.42 5.87 6.83
CA THR A 48 -3.42 6.89 7.13
C THR A 48 -4.09 6.63 8.48
N THR A 49 -4.45 7.71 9.17
CA THR A 49 -5.29 7.66 10.37
C THR A 49 -6.78 7.75 10.05
N VAL A 50 -7.12 8.02 8.78
CA VAL A 50 -8.49 8.02 8.28
C VAL A 50 -8.96 6.58 8.12
N ASN A 51 -10.18 6.30 8.59
CA ASN A 51 -10.79 4.99 8.42
C ASN A 51 -11.01 4.71 6.92
N THR A 52 -10.20 3.80 6.38
CA THR A 52 -10.20 3.34 4.98
C THR A 52 -10.84 1.95 4.82
N GLY A 53 -11.49 1.45 5.89
CA GLY A 53 -12.10 0.13 5.97
C GLY A 53 -11.08 -1.00 6.17
N ASP A 54 -11.51 -2.11 6.77
CA ASP A 54 -10.61 -3.19 7.22
C ASP A 54 -9.73 -3.78 6.09
N LYS A 55 -10.25 -3.81 4.86
CA LYS A 55 -9.53 -4.37 3.70
C LYS A 55 -8.33 -3.54 3.25
N SER A 56 -8.31 -2.25 3.57
CA SER A 56 -7.20 -1.34 3.21
C SER A 56 -5.97 -1.54 4.09
N GLY A 57 -6.11 -2.19 5.26
CA GLY A 57 -5.02 -2.33 6.22
C GLY A 57 -4.46 -0.99 6.72
N GLY A 58 -5.26 0.08 6.69
CA GLY A 58 -4.83 1.43 7.10
C GLY A 58 -3.93 2.14 6.09
N LEU A 59 -3.97 1.72 4.82
CA LEU A 59 -3.22 2.33 3.73
C LEU A 59 -4.13 3.12 2.78
N MET A 60 -3.60 4.22 2.24
CA MET A 60 -4.24 5.00 1.20
C MET A 60 -3.29 5.17 0.01
N PRO A 61 -3.74 5.03 -1.25
CA PRO A 61 -2.90 5.26 -2.40
C PRO A 61 -2.64 6.76 -2.59
N CYS A 62 -1.42 7.11 -2.99
CA CYS A 62 -1.02 8.46 -3.37
C CYS A 62 -1.15 8.62 -4.89
N PHE A 63 -2.22 9.27 -5.33
CA PHE A 63 -2.45 9.57 -6.74
C PHE A 63 -2.06 11.01 -7.07
N ASN A 64 -1.31 11.18 -8.15
CA ASN A 64 -1.02 12.50 -8.70
C ASN A 64 -2.03 12.88 -9.78
N GLN A 65 -2.07 14.18 -10.13
CA GLN A 65 -3.00 14.69 -11.12
C GLN A 65 -2.85 14.00 -12.49
N ALA A 66 -1.61 13.75 -12.93
CA ALA A 66 -1.34 13.08 -14.21
C ALA A 66 -1.95 11.66 -14.27
N LEU A 67 -1.92 10.92 -13.15
CA LEU A 67 -2.56 9.61 -13.07
C LEU A 67 -4.09 9.74 -13.15
N LEU A 68 -4.67 10.69 -12.43
CA LEU A 68 -6.12 10.94 -12.45
C LEU A 68 -6.59 11.28 -13.87
N GLU A 69 -5.92 12.20 -14.55
CA GLU A 69 -6.23 12.58 -15.94
C GLU A 69 -6.12 11.39 -16.91
N ARG A 70 -5.14 10.50 -16.68
CA ARG A 70 -4.96 9.30 -17.50
C ARG A 70 -6.09 8.28 -17.31
N ILE A 71 -6.61 8.15 -16.09
CA ILE A 71 -7.66 7.18 -15.80
C ILE A 71 -9.07 7.73 -16.02
N GLY A 72 -9.24 9.05 -16.16
CA GLY A 72 -10.51 9.74 -16.40
C GLY A 72 -11.37 9.81 -15.15
#